data_AF-A0A847EE69-F1
#
_entry.id   AF-A0A847EE69-F1
#
_cell.length_a   1.000
_cell.length_b   1.000
_cell.length_c   1.000
_cell.angle_alpha   90.00
_cell.angle_beta   90.00
_cell.angle_gamma   90.00
#
_symmetry.space_group_name_H-M   'P 1'
#
loop_
_entity.id
_entity.type
_entity.pdbx_description
1 polymer ?
#
loop_
_entity_poly.entity_id
_entity_poly.type
_entity_poly.pdbx_seq_one_letter_code
_entity_poly.pdbx_strand_id
1 'polypeptide(L)'
;MKKPLLICLPIVLLLSIVLLGCGFGGSKKATNTKTTNTGGTNNPSQSTYDGFGYDDDANGVWDDLDKYIVDRYPDSAVMQSALRQKAKALQTGVYAGNAGDDSAAQAGRAAISKGNYCLFERTGSIEGMYEESSLLEVEMLKGDPNRNKAYQNFNALLSGGFYGSDQEENPCE
;
A
#
# COMPACT_ATOMS: atom_id res chain seq x y z
N MET A 1 -25.44 -52.28 20.24
CA MET A 1 -26.67 -51.81 20.91
C MET A 1 -27.20 -50.63 20.12
N LYS A 2 -28.49 -50.64 19.76
CA LYS A 2 -29.09 -49.88 18.65
C LYS A 2 -30.12 -48.85 19.18
N LYS A 3 -30.02 -47.63 18.63
CA LYS A 3 -31.06 -46.60 18.32
C LYS A 3 -31.74 -45.83 19.47
N PRO A 4 -31.72 -44.48 19.43
CA PRO A 4 -32.74 -43.64 20.03
C PRO A 4 -33.93 -43.40 19.09
N LEU A 5 -35.10 -43.28 19.71
CA LEU A 5 -36.45 -43.20 19.19
C LEU A 5 -36.80 -41.74 18.80
N LEU A 6 -37.49 -41.57 17.68
CA LEU A 6 -38.19 -40.36 17.24
C LEU A 6 -39.37 -40.02 18.16
N ILE A 7 -39.58 -38.73 18.48
CA ILE A 7 -40.90 -38.15 18.78
C ILE A 7 -41.02 -36.76 18.13
N CYS A 8 -42.22 -36.54 17.58
CA CYS A 8 -42.67 -35.53 16.62
C CYS A 8 -42.80 -34.06 17.11
N LEU A 9 -42.68 -33.16 16.11
CA LEU A 9 -43.25 -31.79 15.92
C LEU A 9 -44.71 -31.60 16.43
N PRO A 10 -45.30 -30.37 16.57
CA PRO A 10 -45.18 -29.22 15.63
C PRO A 10 -45.30 -27.74 16.16
N ILE A 11 -44.78 -26.80 15.34
CA ILE A 11 -45.33 -25.51 14.82
C ILE A 11 -46.08 -24.55 15.78
N VAL A 12 -45.67 -23.26 15.83
CA VAL A 12 -46.46 -21.99 15.69
C VAL A 12 -45.44 -20.81 15.81
N LEU A 13 -45.03 -20.12 14.73
CA LEU A 13 -45.62 -18.92 14.09
C LEU A 13 -45.60 -17.63 14.96
N LEU A 14 -44.87 -16.59 14.51
CA LEU A 14 -45.11 -15.13 14.65
C LEU A 14 -43.79 -14.41 14.29
N LEU A 15 -43.54 -13.92 13.05
CA LEU A 15 -44.14 -12.78 12.33
C LEU A 15 -44.19 -11.49 13.17
N SER A 16 -43.18 -10.63 12.96
CA SER A 16 -43.23 -9.20 13.29
C SER A 16 -42.40 -8.43 12.25
N ILE A 17 -43.11 -7.96 11.24
CA ILE A 17 -42.70 -6.97 10.25
C ILE A 17 -42.76 -5.59 10.94
N VAL A 18 -41.69 -4.81 10.90
CA VAL A 18 -41.75 -3.35 11.13
C VAL A 18 -40.92 -2.64 10.06
N LEU A 19 -41.65 -2.17 9.04
CA LEU A 19 -41.64 -0.81 8.45
C LEU A 19 -40.28 -0.12 8.24
N LEU A 20 -39.84 0.00 6.99
CA LEU A 20 -40.00 1.20 6.14
C LEU A 20 -39.22 2.44 6.62
N GLY A 21 -38.07 2.66 5.98
CA GLY A 21 -37.32 3.91 6.00
C GLY A 21 -36.71 4.20 4.62
N CYS A 22 -37.54 4.31 3.58
CA CYS A 22 -37.13 4.87 2.29
C CYS A 22 -37.05 6.39 2.42
N GLY A 23 -35.86 6.92 2.70
CA GLY A 23 -35.54 8.34 2.60
C GLY A 23 -35.29 8.74 1.14
N PHE A 24 -36.37 8.92 0.37
CA PHE A 24 -36.32 9.48 -0.99
C PHE A 24 -36.37 11.02 -0.89
N GLY A 25 -35.20 11.65 -0.78
CA GLY A 25 -35.03 13.11 -0.77
C GLY A 25 -34.66 13.62 -2.16
N GLY A 26 -35.56 14.41 -2.75
CA GLY A 26 -35.56 14.82 -4.16
C GLY A 26 -34.34 15.61 -4.66
N SER A 27 -34.13 15.43 -5.96
CA SER A 27 -33.15 16.13 -6.80
C SER A 27 -33.33 17.65 -6.77
N LYS A 28 -32.22 18.37 -6.54
CA LYS A 28 -32.00 19.68 -7.16
C LYS A 28 -30.84 19.56 -8.14
N LYS A 29 -31.17 19.53 -9.44
CA LYS A 29 -30.23 19.86 -10.50
C LYS A 29 -29.84 21.33 -10.32
N ALA A 30 -28.58 21.58 -10.00
CA ALA A 30 -27.98 22.91 -10.15
C ALA A 30 -27.03 22.84 -11.36
N THR A 31 -27.37 23.68 -12.32
CA THR A 31 -26.73 23.92 -13.61
C THR A 31 -25.24 24.26 -13.49
N ASN A 32 -24.48 23.74 -14.44
CA ASN A 32 -23.11 24.13 -14.80
C ASN A 32 -22.84 25.62 -14.59
N THR A 33 -21.90 25.95 -13.70
CA THR A 33 -21.10 27.16 -13.82
C THR A 33 -19.66 26.73 -14.09
N LYS A 34 -19.29 26.74 -15.37
CA LYS A 34 -17.90 26.66 -15.80
C LYS A 34 -17.23 27.97 -15.40
N THR A 35 -16.71 28.02 -14.18
CA THR A 35 -15.79 29.06 -13.76
C THR A 35 -14.41 28.69 -14.28
N THR A 36 -14.04 29.26 -15.43
CA THR A 36 -12.66 29.38 -15.85
C THR A 36 -11.94 30.32 -14.90
N ASN A 37 -11.29 29.76 -13.87
CA ASN A 37 -10.24 30.47 -13.13
C ASN A 37 -8.90 30.14 -13.80
N THR A 38 -8.57 30.93 -14.83
CA THR A 38 -7.17 31.26 -15.14
C THR A 38 -6.65 32.14 -14.01
N GLY A 39 -5.76 31.61 -13.19
CA GLY A 39 -5.12 32.36 -12.12
C GLY A 39 -4.34 31.43 -11.21
N GLY A 40 -3.03 31.37 -11.42
CA GLY A 40 -2.12 30.59 -10.60
C GLY A 40 -2.28 30.95 -9.12
N THR A 41 -2.53 29.93 -8.32
CA THR A 41 -2.13 29.92 -6.92
C THR A 41 -1.25 28.70 -6.78
N ASN A 42 0.06 28.91 -6.80
CA ASN A 42 1.00 28.01 -6.14
C ASN A 42 0.61 28.04 -4.66
N ASN A 43 -0.39 27.25 -4.29
CA ASN A 43 -0.58 26.89 -2.90
C ASN A 43 0.62 25.99 -2.61
N PRO A 44 1.57 26.38 -1.73
CA PRO A 44 2.57 25.41 -1.31
C PRO A 44 1.77 24.27 -0.70
N SER A 45 1.78 23.12 -1.37
CA SER A 45 1.29 21.88 -0.78
C SER A 45 1.87 21.85 0.63
N GLN A 46 1.03 21.84 1.65
CA GLN A 46 1.52 21.84 3.02
C GLN A 46 2.39 20.61 3.15
N SER A 47 3.71 20.80 3.29
CA SER A 47 4.63 19.68 3.32
C SER A 47 4.25 18.73 4.44
N THR A 48 3.78 17.52 4.13
CA THR A 48 3.25 16.59 5.12
C THR A 48 4.33 15.69 5.66
N TYR A 49 5.27 16.27 6.43
CA TYR A 49 6.20 15.43 7.19
C TYR A 49 5.42 14.55 8.17
N ASP A 50 5.58 13.24 8.05
CA ASP A 50 4.80 12.25 8.79
C ASP A 50 5.58 11.57 9.92
N GLY A 51 6.81 12.02 10.19
CA GLY A 51 7.72 11.39 11.15
C GLY A 51 8.80 10.51 10.51
N PHE A 52 8.68 10.23 9.21
CA PHE A 52 9.66 9.50 8.42
C PHE A 52 10.11 10.27 7.18
N GLY A 53 9.25 11.02 6.52
CA GLY A 53 9.64 11.76 5.32
C GLY A 53 8.61 12.79 4.89
N TYR A 54 9.01 13.61 3.92
CA TYR A 54 8.11 14.50 3.20
C TYR A 54 7.57 13.77 1.97
N ASP A 55 6.33 14.06 1.57
CA ASP A 55 5.66 13.58 0.37
C ASP A 55 4.78 14.73 -0.14
N ASP A 56 5.45 15.77 -0.63
CA ASP A 56 4.80 17.06 -0.90
C ASP A 56 3.83 17.01 -2.09
N ASP A 57 4.03 16.08 -3.02
CA ASP A 57 3.16 15.85 -4.17
C ASP A 57 2.09 14.76 -3.93
N ALA A 58 2.08 14.15 -2.74
CA ALA A 58 1.17 13.08 -2.32
C ALA A 58 1.17 11.88 -3.29
N ASN A 59 2.32 11.58 -3.90
CA ASN A 59 2.46 10.44 -4.80
C ASN A 59 2.68 9.11 -4.04
N GLY A 60 2.89 9.18 -2.72
CA GLY A 60 3.10 8.04 -1.82
C GLY A 60 4.55 7.58 -1.72
N VAL A 61 5.50 8.32 -2.27
CA VAL A 61 6.95 8.08 -2.15
C VAL A 61 7.57 9.29 -1.46
N TRP A 62 8.43 9.06 -0.48
CA TRP A 62 9.10 10.19 0.17
C TRP A 62 9.96 10.97 -0.83
N ASP A 63 9.93 12.30 -0.76
CA ASP A 63 10.54 13.20 -1.74
C ASP A 63 12.05 12.95 -1.93
N ASP A 64 12.74 12.54 -0.87
CA ASP A 64 14.16 12.19 -0.92
C ASP A 64 14.42 10.91 -1.74
N LEU A 65 13.54 9.91 -1.59
CA LEU A 65 13.56 8.71 -2.42
C LEU A 65 13.14 9.01 -3.86
N ASP A 66 12.12 9.82 -4.07
CA ASP A 66 11.68 10.16 -5.42
C ASP A 66 12.77 10.91 -6.19
N LYS A 67 13.44 11.84 -5.51
CA LYS A 67 14.63 12.51 -6.04
C LYS A 67 15.74 11.52 -6.41
N TYR A 68 16.07 10.58 -5.53
CA TYR A 68 17.08 9.56 -5.82
C TYR A 68 16.71 8.73 -7.07
N ILE A 69 15.44 8.33 -7.19
CA ILE A 69 14.93 7.55 -8.31
C ILE A 69 15.07 8.33 -9.63
N VAL A 70 14.69 9.60 -9.64
CA VAL A 70 14.81 10.48 -10.82
C VAL A 70 16.27 10.73 -11.18
N ASP A 71 17.13 11.01 -10.20
CA ASP A 71 18.56 11.27 -10.42
C ASP A 71 19.30 10.02 -10.96
N ARG A 72 18.92 8.81 -10.49
CA ARG A 72 19.54 7.55 -10.93
C ARG A 72 19.10 7.13 -12.34
N TYR A 73 17.84 7.39 -12.70
CA TYR A 73 17.25 6.99 -13.97
C TYR A 73 16.56 8.16 -14.69
N PRO A 74 17.31 9.21 -15.09
CA PRO A 74 16.72 10.43 -15.65
C PRO A 74 15.91 10.17 -16.92
N ASP A 75 16.35 9.20 -17.74
CA ASP A 75 15.78 8.92 -19.07
C ASP A 75 14.94 7.64 -19.13
N SER A 76 14.63 7.01 -17.99
CA SER A 76 13.87 5.75 -17.96
C SER A 76 12.65 5.83 -17.04
N ALA A 77 11.54 6.33 -17.59
CA ALA A 77 10.25 6.37 -16.89
C ALA A 77 9.80 4.98 -16.42
N VAL A 78 10.17 3.93 -17.16
CA VAL A 78 9.86 2.54 -16.82
C VAL A 78 10.61 2.08 -15.55
N MET A 79 11.91 2.39 -15.44
CA MET A 79 12.66 2.10 -14.21
C MET A 79 12.21 2.95 -13.04
N GLN A 80 11.94 4.23 -13.28
CA GLN A 80 11.41 5.11 -12.23
C GLN A 80 10.10 4.56 -11.65
N SER A 81 9.18 4.10 -12.50
CA SER A 81 7.91 3.50 -12.07
C SER A 81 8.12 2.24 -11.21
N ALA A 82 9.00 1.32 -11.66
CA ALA A 82 9.31 0.10 -10.91
C ALA A 82 9.93 0.41 -9.53
N LEU A 83 10.86 1.37 -9.47
CA LEU A 83 11.47 1.80 -8.21
C LEU A 83 10.49 2.51 -7.29
N ARG A 84 9.57 3.34 -7.81
CA ARG A 84 8.50 3.96 -7.01
C ARG A 84 7.57 2.91 -6.41
N GLN A 85 7.22 1.88 -7.17
CA GLN A 85 6.43 0.75 -6.65
C GLN A 85 7.16 0.03 -5.51
N LYS A 86 8.47 -0.22 -5.69
CA LYS A 86 9.32 -0.80 -4.64
C LYS A 86 9.45 0.11 -3.41
N ALA A 87 9.60 1.42 -3.60
CA ALA A 87 9.71 2.40 -2.53
C ALA A 87 8.44 2.42 -1.66
N LYS A 88 7.26 2.46 -2.28
CA LYS A 88 5.96 2.35 -1.59
C LYS A 88 5.85 1.08 -0.75
N ALA A 89 6.34 -0.03 -1.29
CA ALA A 89 6.34 -1.31 -0.58
C ALA A 89 7.28 -1.29 0.65
N LEU A 90 8.48 -0.72 0.51
CA LEU A 90 9.40 -0.55 1.64
C LEU A 90 8.84 0.41 2.70
N GLN A 91 8.25 1.53 2.28
CA GLN A 91 7.57 2.48 3.17
C GLN A 91 6.41 1.81 3.93
N THR A 92 5.63 0.96 3.28
CA THR A 92 4.60 0.13 3.96
C THR A 92 5.21 -0.71 5.08
N GLY A 93 6.38 -1.31 4.82
CA GLY A 93 7.16 -2.03 5.83
C GLY A 93 7.57 -1.13 7.00
N VAL A 94 8.10 0.06 6.72
CA VAL A 94 8.46 1.05 7.76
C VAL A 94 7.26 1.41 8.64
N TYR A 95 6.11 1.76 8.06
CA TYR A 95 4.92 2.08 8.84
C TYR A 95 4.43 0.90 9.67
N ALA A 96 4.44 -0.31 9.11
CA ALA A 96 4.05 -1.53 9.83
C ALA A 96 4.98 -1.80 11.03
N GLY A 97 6.29 -1.69 10.84
CA GLY A 97 7.27 -1.87 11.91
C GLY A 97 7.22 -0.80 12.98
N ASN A 98 6.85 0.44 12.62
CA ASN A 98 6.59 1.50 13.59
C ASN A 98 5.31 1.25 14.40
N ALA A 99 4.25 0.77 13.75
CA ALA A 99 2.97 0.47 14.38
C ALA A 99 2.98 -0.84 15.19
N GLY A 100 3.94 -1.74 14.94
CA GLY A 100 3.91 -3.10 15.48
C GLY A 100 2.75 -3.94 14.91
N ASP A 101 2.40 -3.71 13.64
CA ASP A 101 1.25 -4.34 12.98
C ASP A 101 1.72 -5.51 12.10
N ASP A 102 1.51 -6.74 12.60
CA ASP A 102 1.86 -7.98 11.90
C ASP A 102 1.14 -8.12 10.54
N SER A 103 -0.13 -7.72 10.47
CA SER A 103 -0.93 -7.84 9.24
C SER A 103 -0.40 -6.89 8.18
N ALA A 104 -0.13 -5.64 8.55
CA ALA A 104 0.51 -4.67 7.68
C ALA A 104 1.93 -5.09 7.29
N ALA A 105 2.67 -5.75 8.18
CA ALA A 105 4.00 -6.27 7.87
C ALA A 105 3.92 -7.39 6.82
N GLN A 106 2.94 -8.30 6.91
CA GLN A 106 2.73 -9.32 5.87
C GLN A 106 2.33 -8.69 4.53
N ALA A 107 1.47 -7.67 4.54
CA ALA A 107 1.12 -6.93 3.34
C ALA A 107 2.34 -6.24 2.71
N GLY A 108 3.17 -5.59 3.53
CA GLY A 108 4.44 -4.98 3.12
C GLY A 108 5.40 -6.00 2.51
N ARG A 109 5.57 -7.17 3.13
CA ARG A 109 6.38 -8.28 2.60
C ARG A 109 5.89 -8.72 1.21
N ALA A 110 4.60 -8.92 1.05
CA ALA A 110 4.02 -9.31 -0.23
C ALA A 110 4.23 -8.22 -1.30
N ALA A 111 4.06 -6.94 -0.95
CA ALA A 111 4.34 -5.81 -1.84
C ALA A 111 5.82 -5.70 -2.23
N ILE A 112 6.74 -5.96 -1.28
CA ILE A 112 8.19 -5.98 -1.53
C ILE A 112 8.54 -7.10 -2.53
N SER A 113 7.92 -8.26 -2.40
CA SER A 113 8.09 -9.37 -3.35
C SER A 113 7.61 -8.99 -4.76
N LYS A 114 6.48 -8.29 -4.87
CA LYS A 114 5.98 -7.76 -6.15
C LYS A 114 6.94 -6.74 -6.76
N GLY A 115 7.42 -5.78 -5.97
CA GLY A 115 8.40 -4.80 -6.42
C GLY A 115 9.70 -5.45 -6.92
N ASN A 116 10.19 -6.49 -6.22
CA ASN A 116 11.36 -7.26 -6.68
C ASN A 116 11.11 -7.96 -8.01
N TYR A 117 9.93 -8.56 -8.20
CA TYR A 117 9.56 -9.15 -9.49
C TYR A 117 9.61 -8.09 -10.61
N CYS A 118 9.10 -6.89 -10.37
CA CYS A 118 9.14 -5.83 -11.37
C CYS A 118 10.55 -5.32 -11.67
N LEU A 119 11.40 -5.20 -10.66
CA LEU A 119 12.81 -4.91 -10.88
C LEU A 119 13.50 -6.03 -11.67
N PHE A 120 13.17 -7.29 -11.43
CA PHE A 120 13.68 -8.41 -12.21
C PHE A 120 13.27 -8.32 -13.68
N GLU A 121 11.99 -8.05 -13.98
CA GLU A 121 11.50 -7.86 -15.35
C GLU A 121 12.20 -6.69 -16.07
N ARG A 122 12.59 -5.63 -15.36
CA ARG A 122 13.28 -4.47 -15.96
C ARG A 122 14.79 -4.68 -16.13
N THR A 123 15.42 -5.34 -15.18
CA THR A 123 16.88 -5.56 -15.17
C THR A 123 17.29 -6.82 -15.93
N GLY A 124 16.36 -7.75 -16.16
CA GLY A 124 16.59 -9.01 -16.84
C GLY A 124 17.48 -9.99 -16.08
N SER A 125 17.82 -9.70 -14.81
CA SER A 125 18.72 -10.52 -14.01
C SER A 125 18.42 -10.43 -12.52
N ILE A 126 18.71 -11.51 -11.80
CA ILE A 126 18.60 -11.55 -10.34
C ILE A 126 19.59 -10.57 -9.70
N GLU A 127 20.81 -10.46 -10.27
CA GLU A 127 21.84 -9.55 -9.77
C GLU A 127 21.41 -8.08 -9.89
N GLY A 128 20.92 -7.66 -11.06
CA GLY A 128 20.41 -6.30 -11.26
C GLY A 128 19.20 -6.00 -10.37
N MET A 129 18.29 -6.96 -10.18
CA MET A 129 17.17 -6.80 -9.24
C MET A 129 17.64 -6.56 -7.81
N TYR A 130 18.61 -7.35 -7.32
CA TYR A 130 19.15 -7.16 -5.98
C TYR A 130 19.91 -5.85 -5.85
N GLU A 131 20.72 -5.48 -6.85
CA GLU A 131 21.44 -4.20 -6.85
C GLU A 131 20.47 -3.03 -6.71
N GLU A 132 19.44 -2.95 -7.56
CA GLU A 132 18.48 -1.85 -7.52
C GLU A 132 17.65 -1.85 -6.23
N SER A 133 17.20 -3.02 -5.76
CA SER A 133 16.46 -3.12 -4.51
C SER A 133 17.32 -2.70 -3.32
N SER A 134 18.57 -3.15 -3.23
CA SER A 134 19.45 -2.86 -2.11
C SER A 134 19.89 -1.40 -2.08
N LEU A 135 20.15 -0.79 -3.23
CA LEU A 135 20.52 0.62 -3.28
C LEU A 135 19.35 1.53 -2.86
N LEU A 136 18.12 1.21 -3.30
CA LEU A 136 16.93 1.95 -2.86
C LEU A 136 16.68 1.78 -1.35
N GLU A 137 16.90 0.59 -0.79
CA GLU A 137 16.78 0.36 0.65
C GLU A 137 17.85 1.12 1.44
N VAL A 138 19.11 1.10 0.98
CA VAL A 138 20.19 1.91 1.59
C VAL A 138 19.84 3.38 1.55
N GLU A 139 19.33 3.88 0.42
CA GLU A 139 18.89 5.25 0.28
C GLU A 139 17.76 5.60 1.26
N MET A 140 16.77 4.72 1.41
CA MET A 140 15.66 4.93 2.34
C MET A 140 16.15 5.04 3.79
N LEU A 141 17.13 4.22 4.16
CA LEU A 141 17.59 4.07 5.54
C LEU A 141 18.73 5.03 5.91
N LYS A 142 19.33 5.72 4.93
CA LYS A 142 20.49 6.59 5.20
C LYS A 142 20.06 7.80 6.04
N GLY A 143 20.78 8.06 7.13
CA GLY A 143 20.66 9.30 7.89
C GLY A 143 19.39 9.49 8.71
N ASP A 144 18.39 8.59 8.62
CA ASP A 144 17.16 8.66 9.41
C ASP A 144 17.07 7.50 10.43
N PRO A 145 17.31 7.76 11.73
CA PRO A 145 17.24 6.73 12.76
C PRO A 145 15.82 6.19 13.00
N ASN A 146 14.77 6.95 12.68
CA ASN A 146 13.38 6.51 12.84
C ASN A 146 13.04 5.49 11.77
N ARG A 147 13.38 5.76 10.50
CA ARG A 147 13.19 4.81 9.39
C ARG A 147 13.96 3.51 9.67
N ASN A 148 15.22 3.62 10.10
CA ASN A 148 16.04 2.45 10.40
C ASN A 148 15.46 1.60 11.53
N LYS A 149 15.10 2.21 12.66
CA LYS A 149 14.48 1.49 13.79
C LYS A 149 13.16 0.83 13.38
N ALA A 150 12.30 1.54 12.67
CA ALA A 150 11.02 1.02 12.23
C ALA A 150 11.20 -0.13 11.21
N TYR A 151 12.16 -0.03 10.30
CA TYR A 151 12.48 -1.11 9.36
C TYR A 151 13.06 -2.35 10.05
N GLN A 152 13.89 -2.17 11.08
CA GLN A 152 14.35 -3.30 11.91
C GLN A 152 13.19 -3.99 12.64
N ASN A 153 12.24 -3.21 13.19
CA ASN A 153 11.04 -3.76 13.81
C ASN A 153 10.20 -4.55 12.78
N PHE A 154 10.02 -4.01 11.58
CA PHE A 154 9.35 -4.71 10.49
C PHE A 154 9.99 -6.08 10.20
N ASN A 155 11.31 -6.12 10.09
CA ASN A 155 12.04 -7.38 9.90
C ASN A 155 11.87 -8.34 11.10
N ALA A 156 11.77 -7.81 12.32
CA ALA A 156 11.51 -8.61 13.51
C ALA A 156 10.08 -9.21 13.51
N LEU A 157 9.06 -8.46 13.08
CA LEU A 157 7.67 -8.95 12.95
C LEU A 157 7.57 -10.11 11.94
N LEU A 158 8.41 -10.12 10.92
CA LEU A 158 8.47 -11.18 9.90
C LEU A 158 9.40 -12.34 10.27
N SER A 159 10.14 -12.23 11.37
CA SER A 159 11.14 -13.22 11.74
C SER A 159 10.49 -14.55 12.10
N GLY A 160 11.14 -15.66 11.70
CA GLY A 160 10.65 -17.03 12.00
C GLY A 160 9.50 -17.52 11.10
N GLY A 161 8.99 -16.70 10.18
CA GLY A 161 8.00 -17.14 9.20
C GLY A 161 8.62 -17.76 7.94
N PHE A 162 7.95 -18.76 7.38
CA PHE A 162 8.22 -19.26 6.03
C PHE A 162 7.11 -18.76 5.10
N TYR A 163 7.50 -18.10 4.01
CA TYR A 163 6.56 -17.42 3.13
C TYR A 163 6.73 -17.87 1.68
N GLY A 164 5.66 -18.40 1.10
CA GLY A 164 5.57 -18.70 -0.32
C GLY A 164 5.32 -17.44 -1.17
N SER A 165 5.48 -17.59 -2.48
CA SER A 165 5.03 -16.59 -3.46
C SER A 165 3.64 -16.96 -3.96
N ASP A 166 2.63 -16.17 -3.59
CA ASP A 166 1.24 -16.36 -4.07
C ASP A 166 0.98 -15.59 -5.38
N GLN A 167 2.00 -15.29 -6.18
CA GLN A 167 1.83 -14.51 -7.42
C GLN A 167 1.36 -15.41 -8.56
N GLU A 168 0.05 -15.40 -8.85
CA GLU A 168 -0.54 -16.07 -10.01
C GLU A 168 -0.54 -15.18 -11.29
N GLU A 169 -0.34 -13.85 -11.16
CA GLU A 169 -0.41 -12.86 -12.24
C GLU A 169 0.78 -11.88 -12.21
N ASN A 170 1.14 -11.28 -13.36
CA ASN A 170 2.26 -10.34 -13.48
C ASN A 170 1.99 -9.05 -12.67
N PRO A 171 2.74 -8.75 -11.59
CA PRO A 171 2.45 -7.63 -10.70
C PRO A 171 2.95 -6.26 -11.22
N CYS A 172 3.43 -6.20 -12.46
CA CYS A 172 4.10 -5.04 -13.04
C CYS A 172 3.28 -4.27 -14.07
N GLU A 173 2.03 -4.70 -14.28
CA GLU A 173 1.02 -4.04 -15.10
C GLU A 173 0.09 -3.15 -14.27
#